data_AF-A0A2D9XGI5-F1
#
_entry.id   AF-A0A2D9XGI5-F1
#
_cell.length_a   1.000
_cell.length_b   1.000
_cell.length_c   1.000
_cell.angle_alpha   90.00
_cell.angle_beta   90.00
_cell.angle_gamma   90.00
#
_symmetry.space_group_name_H-M   'P 1'
#
loop_
_entity.id
_entity.type
_entity.pdbx_description
1 polymer ?
#
loop_
_entity_poly.entity_id
_entity_poly.type
_entity_poly.pdbx_seq_one_letter_code
_entity_poly.pdbx_strand_id
1 'polypeptide(L)'
;MVDNSDTPKILEEISRAGAKGNSRPRNQKNARRRLFFVTVLLVPILITTCYLGFQLYELRQEFAILNSQYGALSNTASDQKSQLQALATQVDEYSGDGVPDQSLTETIRMMNSEIEQLKARVLTAPSESESYWHIRESEFLLSVAKRKLTLEKDINSSIALIEDVDSTILASGYQEVIPLRESLSKLLANLRAMKQIDEEGIFIRIESMRALVEEIEVRGLKVTSNRTSEVAKELAETENSDMGLYPITNILSNIFIWREWDDASDLILMTDERMLAKQRLHLLFEQAQLGLISQNETVYVQSLLKAKELLVLLAAEHSGLGKSVMVEIDDLATINIDPIAPQLEESLKLMNELASRLQDLR
;
A
#
# COMPACT_ATOMS: atom_id res chain seq x y z
N MET A 1 -53.84 94.77 -29.27
CA MET A 1 -53.65 95.24 -27.89
C MET A 1 -53.45 93.98 -27.04
N VAL A 2 -52.20 93.72 -26.64
CA VAL A 2 -51.73 93.67 -25.23
C VAL A 2 -52.21 92.36 -24.57
N ASP A 3 -51.40 91.43 -24.07
CA ASP A 3 -50.12 91.57 -23.36
C ASP A 3 -49.42 90.20 -23.13
N ASN A 4 -48.10 90.26 -22.91
CA ASN A 4 -47.26 89.45 -21.99
C ASN A 4 -47.26 87.91 -22.01
N SER A 5 -46.23 87.19 -21.57
CA SER A 5 -44.79 87.31 -21.33
C SER A 5 -44.48 86.05 -20.51
N ASP A 6 -43.54 85.20 -20.94
CA ASP A 6 -42.83 84.14 -20.18
C ASP A 6 -42.28 83.18 -21.24
N THR A 7 -40.99 83.01 -21.49
CA THR A 7 -40.07 82.22 -20.66
C THR A 7 -38.72 82.18 -21.41
N PRO A 8 -37.58 82.56 -20.79
CA PRO A 8 -36.47 81.61 -20.79
C PRO A 8 -35.73 81.66 -19.46
N LYS A 9 -36.16 80.85 -18.48
CA LYS A 9 -35.51 80.71 -17.18
C LYS A 9 -35.09 79.28 -16.83
N ILE A 10 -35.19 78.34 -17.79
CA ILE A 10 -34.95 76.91 -17.57
C ILE A 10 -33.58 76.46 -18.12
N LEU A 11 -32.91 77.26 -18.96
CA LEU A 11 -31.62 76.86 -19.56
C LEU A 11 -30.38 77.33 -18.79
N GLU A 12 -30.54 78.16 -17.76
CA GLU A 12 -29.39 78.70 -16.99
C GLU A 12 -29.08 77.92 -15.71
N GLU A 13 -29.97 77.03 -15.27
CA GLU A 13 -29.80 76.26 -14.02
C GLU A 13 -29.07 74.92 -14.21
N ILE A 14 -28.95 74.43 -15.46
CA ILE A 14 -28.26 73.17 -15.77
C ILE A 14 -26.74 73.35 -15.92
N SER A 15 -26.25 74.58 -16.19
CA SER A 15 -24.82 74.80 -16.44
C SER A 15 -23.97 75.08 -15.18
N ARG A 16 -24.58 75.26 -14.00
CA ARG A 16 -23.86 75.63 -12.77
C ARG A 16 -23.60 74.49 -11.77
N ALA A 17 -24.04 73.26 -12.05
CA ALA A 17 -23.75 72.10 -11.21
C ALA A 17 -22.42 71.38 -11.52
N GLY A 18 -21.51 72.03 -12.26
CA GLY A 18 -20.27 71.42 -12.78
C GLY A 18 -18.97 71.84 -12.07
N ALA A 19 -18.98 72.36 -10.85
CA ALA A 19 -17.76 72.79 -10.17
C ALA A 19 -17.80 72.61 -8.64
N LYS A 20 -17.38 71.44 -8.15
CA LYS A 20 -16.66 71.25 -6.87
C LYS A 20 -16.36 69.76 -6.63
N GLY A 21 -15.10 69.44 -6.32
CA GLY A 21 -14.72 68.20 -5.64
C GLY A 21 -13.82 67.26 -6.42
N ASN A 22 -12.57 67.66 -6.66
CA ASN A 22 -11.51 66.76 -7.09
C ASN A 22 -11.14 65.83 -5.91
N SER A 23 -11.77 64.66 -5.80
CA SER A 23 -11.31 63.58 -4.91
C SER A 23 -11.05 62.33 -5.73
N ARG A 24 -9.77 62.07 -6.02
CA ARG A 24 -9.33 60.80 -6.62
C ARG A 24 -9.69 59.67 -5.66
N PRO A 25 -10.43 58.62 -6.06
CA PRO A 25 -10.60 57.47 -5.20
C PRO A 25 -9.28 56.71 -5.17
N ARG A 26 -8.58 56.81 -4.03
CA ARG A 26 -7.31 56.13 -3.73
C ARG A 26 -7.40 54.59 -3.80
N ASN A 27 -8.58 54.03 -4.06
CA ASN A 27 -8.87 52.58 -4.17
C ASN A 27 -8.88 52.00 -5.60
N GLN A 28 -8.77 52.82 -6.66
CA GLN A 28 -8.87 52.29 -8.03
C GLN A 28 -7.63 51.47 -8.48
N LYS A 29 -6.46 51.70 -7.88
CA LYS A 29 -5.25 50.90 -8.15
C LYS A 29 -5.37 49.46 -7.62
N ASN A 30 -6.07 49.26 -6.51
CA ASN A 30 -6.30 47.92 -5.94
C ASN A 30 -7.38 47.16 -6.73
N ALA A 31 -8.39 47.85 -7.26
CA ALA A 31 -9.40 47.25 -8.14
C ALA A 31 -8.80 46.80 -9.49
N ARG A 32 -7.96 47.62 -10.13
CA ARG A 32 -7.28 47.21 -11.37
C ARG A 32 -6.27 46.08 -11.16
N ARG A 33 -5.56 46.06 -10.03
CA ARG A 33 -4.69 44.92 -9.67
C ARG A 33 -5.48 43.65 -9.41
N ARG A 34 -6.60 43.72 -8.67
CA ARG A 34 -7.48 42.56 -8.43
C ARG A 34 -8.09 42.03 -9.74
N LEU A 35 -8.55 42.91 -10.62
CA LEU A 35 -9.03 42.51 -11.95
C LEU A 35 -7.90 41.89 -12.79
N PHE A 36 -6.69 42.44 -12.75
CA PHE A 36 -5.54 41.85 -13.43
C PHE A 36 -5.20 40.44 -12.90
N PHE A 37 -5.20 40.23 -11.58
CA PHE A 37 -4.99 38.90 -10.99
C PHE A 37 -6.11 37.92 -11.35
N VAL A 38 -7.38 38.36 -11.36
CA VAL A 38 -8.50 37.52 -11.79
C VAL A 38 -8.41 37.16 -13.26
N THR A 39 -8.04 38.09 -14.14
CA THR A 39 -7.85 37.80 -15.57
C THR A 39 -6.68 36.86 -15.82
N VAL A 40 -5.57 37.02 -15.11
CA VAL A 40 -4.39 36.15 -15.25
C VAL A 40 -4.70 34.73 -14.77
N LEU A 41 -5.59 34.56 -13.78
CA LEU A 41 -6.00 33.24 -13.29
C LEU A 41 -7.05 32.57 -14.19
N LEU A 42 -7.90 33.34 -14.88
CA LEU A 42 -8.97 32.82 -15.73
C LEU A 42 -8.49 32.41 -17.13
N VAL A 43 -7.47 33.09 -17.67
CA VAL A 43 -6.86 32.77 -18.98
C VAL A 43 -6.36 31.32 -19.08
N PRO A 44 -5.57 30.77 -18.13
CA PRO A 44 -5.13 29.37 -18.23
C PRO A 44 -6.31 28.39 -18.15
N ILE A 45 -7.34 28.68 -17.34
CA ILE A 45 -8.53 27.83 -17.23
C ILE A 45 -9.29 27.78 -18.57
N LEU A 46 -9.45 28.93 -19.25
CA LEU A 46 -10.05 28.99 -20.58
C LEU A 46 -9.22 28.25 -21.64
N ILE A 47 -7.89 28.39 -21.59
CA ILE A 47 -6.99 27.68 -22.51
C ILE A 47 -7.09 26.17 -22.29
N THR A 48 -7.07 25.70 -21.04
CA THR A 48 -7.23 24.28 -20.70
C THR A 48 -8.58 23.74 -21.13
N THR A 49 -9.67 24.49 -20.91
CA THR A 49 -11.03 24.07 -21.31
C THR A 49 -11.18 24.04 -22.83
N CYS A 50 -10.57 24.99 -23.54
CA CYS A 50 -10.52 25.01 -25.00
C CYS A 50 -9.72 23.84 -25.57
N TYR A 51 -8.57 23.52 -24.96
CA TYR A 51 -7.74 22.38 -25.33
C TYR A 51 -8.46 21.04 -25.12
N LEU A 52 -9.12 20.86 -23.96
CA LEU A 52 -9.97 19.70 -23.68
C LEU A 52 -11.14 19.59 -24.67
N GLY A 53 -11.76 20.71 -25.04
CA GLY A 53 -12.82 20.75 -26.04
C GLY A 53 -12.33 20.36 -27.44
N PHE A 54 -11.13 20.78 -27.82
CA PHE A 54 -10.50 20.41 -29.09
C PHE A 54 -10.16 18.91 -29.12
N GLN A 55 -9.63 18.37 -28.04
CA GLN A 55 -9.31 16.95 -27.90
C GLN A 55 -10.55 16.05 -27.94
N LEU A 56 -11.67 16.50 -27.34
CA LEU A 56 -12.97 15.84 -27.45
C LEU A 56 -13.55 15.88 -28.88
N TYR A 57 -13.20 16.90 -29.66
CA TYR A 57 -13.63 17.03 -31.05
C TYR A 57 -12.86 16.08 -31.98
N GLU A 58 -11.54 15.94 -31.78
CA GLU A 58 -10.72 14.93 -32.48
C GLU A 58 -11.22 13.51 -32.19
N LEU A 59 -11.48 13.16 -30.92
CA LEU A 59 -12.05 11.85 -30.57
C LEU A 59 -13.40 11.59 -31.27
N ARG A 60 -14.27 12.60 -31.34
CA ARG A 60 -15.57 12.46 -32.03
C ARG A 60 -15.43 12.22 -33.53
N GLN A 61 -14.41 12.80 -34.17
CA GLN A 61 -14.14 12.56 -35.59
C GLN A 61 -13.62 11.15 -35.84
N GLU A 62 -12.72 10.64 -34.98
CA GLU A 62 -12.24 9.26 -35.06
C GLU A 62 -13.39 8.25 -34.92
N PHE A 63 -14.31 8.48 -33.97
CA PHE A 63 -15.51 7.65 -33.82
C PHE A 63 -16.44 7.69 -35.04
N ALA A 64 -16.56 8.84 -35.72
CA ALA A 64 -17.40 8.96 -36.91
C ALA A 64 -16.82 8.20 -38.10
N ILE A 65 -15.50 8.26 -38.29
CA ILE A 65 -14.79 7.51 -39.34
C ILE A 65 -14.88 6.01 -39.06
N LEU A 66 -14.66 5.60 -37.81
CA LEU A 66 -14.75 4.19 -37.42
C LEU A 66 -16.19 3.64 -37.60
N ASN A 67 -17.22 4.39 -37.20
CA ASN A 67 -18.62 4.01 -37.40
C ASN A 67 -19.00 3.89 -38.89
N SER A 68 -18.40 4.73 -39.75
CA SER A 68 -18.60 4.64 -41.20
C SER A 68 -17.93 3.40 -41.81
N GLN A 69 -16.78 2.96 -41.28
CA GLN A 69 -16.13 1.70 -41.67
C GLN A 69 -16.95 0.48 -41.25
N TYR A 70 -17.53 0.49 -40.05
CA TYR A 70 -18.47 -0.56 -39.60
C TYR A 70 -19.72 -0.63 -40.48
N GLY A 71 -20.27 0.52 -40.90
CA GLY A 71 -21.39 0.58 -41.84
C GLY A 71 -21.03 0.01 -43.22
N ALA A 72 -19.85 0.34 -43.74
CA ALA A 72 -19.39 -0.17 -45.04
C ALA A 72 -19.13 -1.69 -45.03
N LEU A 73 -18.56 -2.22 -43.94
CA LEU A 73 -18.32 -3.67 -43.79
C LEU A 73 -19.64 -4.44 -43.62
N SER A 74 -20.59 -3.89 -42.86
CA SER A 74 -21.94 -4.46 -42.72
C SER A 74 -22.69 -4.49 -44.06
N ASN A 75 -22.60 -3.41 -44.84
CA ASN A 75 -23.19 -3.35 -46.18
C ASN A 75 -22.52 -4.36 -47.14
N THR A 76 -21.20 -4.48 -47.09
CA THR A 76 -20.46 -5.47 -47.91
C THR A 76 -20.82 -6.91 -47.55
N ALA A 77 -20.98 -7.21 -46.26
CA ALA A 77 -21.43 -8.52 -45.80
C ALA A 77 -22.90 -8.80 -46.19
N SER A 78 -23.76 -7.79 -46.14
CA SER A 78 -25.15 -7.89 -46.62
C SER A 78 -25.24 -8.07 -48.13
N ASP A 79 -24.37 -7.40 -48.89
CA ASP A 79 -24.27 -7.53 -50.35
C ASP A 79 -23.72 -8.90 -50.75
N GLN A 80 -22.74 -9.44 -50.04
CA GLN A 80 -22.29 -10.82 -50.25
C GLN A 80 -23.39 -11.83 -49.93
N LYS A 81 -24.18 -11.60 -48.87
CA LYS A 81 -25.31 -12.47 -48.53
C LYS A 81 -26.40 -12.44 -49.62
N SER A 82 -26.73 -11.27 -50.16
CA SER A 82 -27.72 -11.16 -51.23
C SER A 82 -27.22 -11.79 -52.54
N GLN A 83 -25.93 -11.67 -52.85
CA GLN A 83 -25.31 -12.35 -53.98
C GLN A 83 -25.31 -13.88 -53.82
N LEU A 84 -25.00 -14.39 -52.62
CA LEU A 84 -25.05 -15.83 -52.33
C LEU A 84 -26.49 -16.37 -52.40
N GLN A 85 -27.47 -15.59 -51.94
CA GLN A 85 -28.88 -15.97 -52.01
C GLN A 85 -29.39 -15.94 -53.46
N ALA A 86 -28.97 -14.94 -54.26
CA ALA A 86 -29.25 -14.90 -55.69
C ALA A 86 -28.61 -16.08 -56.44
N LEU A 87 -27.37 -16.44 -56.10
CA LEU A 87 -26.69 -17.59 -56.68
C LEU A 87 -27.34 -18.91 -56.26
N ALA A 88 -27.78 -19.05 -55.01
CA ALA A 88 -28.56 -20.19 -54.54
C ALA A 88 -29.90 -20.32 -55.28
N THR A 89 -30.60 -19.21 -55.51
CA THR A 89 -31.88 -19.20 -56.24
C THR A 89 -31.66 -19.53 -57.72
N GLN A 90 -30.57 -19.03 -58.32
CA GLN A 90 -30.18 -19.34 -59.69
C GLN A 90 -29.81 -20.82 -59.85
N VAL A 91 -29.10 -21.40 -58.88
CA VAL A 91 -28.79 -22.84 -58.85
C VAL A 91 -30.06 -23.68 -58.66
N ASP A 92 -31.03 -23.25 -57.85
CA ASP A 92 -32.34 -23.91 -57.69
C ASP A 92 -33.16 -23.86 -59.00
N GLU A 93 -33.10 -22.75 -59.73
CA GLU A 93 -33.76 -22.56 -61.03
C GLU A 93 -33.12 -23.40 -62.15
N TYR A 94 -31.81 -23.63 -62.11
CA TYR A 94 -31.11 -24.58 -63.00
C TYR A 94 -31.28 -26.06 -62.58
N SER A 95 -31.66 -26.33 -61.32
CA SER A 95 -31.85 -27.70 -60.78
C SER A 95 -33.24 -28.29 -61.05
N GLY A 96 -34.09 -27.57 -61.79
CA GLY A 96 -35.40 -28.06 -62.24
C GLY A 96 -35.34 -29.27 -63.19
N ASP A 97 -34.15 -29.67 -63.65
CA ASP A 97 -33.97 -30.84 -64.52
C ASP A 97 -32.70 -31.64 -64.12
N GLY A 98 -32.83 -32.52 -63.12
CA GLY A 98 -31.97 -33.68 -62.95
C GLY A 98 -30.81 -33.59 -61.93
N VAL A 99 -30.98 -34.33 -60.83
CA VAL A 99 -30.01 -34.76 -59.81
C VAL A 99 -29.60 -33.70 -58.78
N PRO A 100 -30.02 -33.84 -57.49
CA PRO A 100 -29.52 -32.98 -56.42
C PRO A 100 -28.06 -33.35 -56.16
N ASP A 101 -27.13 -32.47 -56.51
CA ASP A 101 -25.74 -32.60 -56.12
C ASP A 101 -25.62 -32.32 -54.61
N GLN A 102 -25.90 -33.36 -53.81
CA GLN A 102 -25.88 -33.32 -52.34
C GLN A 102 -24.57 -32.76 -51.79
N SER A 103 -23.46 -32.92 -52.55
CA SER A 103 -22.15 -32.41 -52.17
C SER A 103 -22.09 -30.87 -52.11
N LEU A 104 -22.77 -30.19 -53.04
CA LEU A 104 -22.86 -28.73 -53.07
C LEU A 104 -23.74 -28.20 -51.93
N THR A 105 -24.87 -28.86 -51.66
CA THR A 105 -25.75 -28.48 -50.55
C THR A 105 -25.06 -28.65 -49.19
N GLU A 106 -24.27 -29.72 -49.02
CA GLU A 106 -23.49 -29.97 -47.81
C GLU A 106 -22.37 -28.93 -47.64
N THR A 107 -21.69 -28.58 -48.73
CA THR A 107 -20.64 -27.54 -48.75
C THR A 107 -21.19 -26.17 -48.36
N ILE A 108 -22.37 -25.80 -48.90
CA ILE A 108 -23.06 -24.54 -48.56
C ILE A 108 -23.48 -24.54 -47.08
N ARG A 109 -23.92 -25.68 -46.52
CA ARG A 109 -24.23 -25.79 -45.10
C ARG A 109 -23.00 -25.64 -44.21
N MET A 110 -21.88 -26.27 -44.58
CA MET A 110 -20.61 -26.12 -43.86
C MET A 110 -20.14 -24.66 -43.87
N MET A 111 -20.11 -24.01 -45.04
CA MET A 111 -19.74 -22.60 -45.16
C MET A 111 -20.66 -21.69 -44.33
N ASN A 112 -21.98 -21.90 -44.34
CA ASN A 112 -22.90 -21.11 -43.52
C ASN A 112 -22.64 -21.31 -42.02
N SER A 113 -22.34 -22.54 -41.58
CA SER A 113 -22.01 -22.81 -40.18
C SER A 113 -20.70 -22.14 -39.75
N GLU A 114 -19.73 -22.09 -40.65
CA GLU A 114 -18.42 -21.47 -40.43
C GLU A 114 -18.55 -19.95 -40.37
N ILE A 115 -19.37 -19.36 -41.24
CA ILE A 115 -19.74 -17.94 -41.21
C ILE A 115 -20.49 -17.58 -39.92
N GLU A 116 -21.42 -18.41 -39.47
CA GLU A 116 -22.18 -18.14 -38.24
C GLU A 116 -21.27 -18.24 -36.99
N GLN A 117 -20.31 -19.17 -36.98
CA GLN A 117 -19.28 -19.26 -35.94
C GLN A 117 -18.33 -18.07 -35.95
N LEU A 118 -17.90 -17.61 -37.13
CA LEU A 118 -17.08 -16.41 -37.28
C LEU A 118 -17.83 -15.17 -36.81
N LYS A 119 -19.11 -15.04 -37.16
CA LYS A 119 -19.97 -13.95 -36.73
C LYS A 119 -20.19 -13.95 -35.22
N ALA A 120 -20.42 -15.12 -34.62
CA ALA A 120 -20.51 -15.26 -33.18
C ALA A 120 -19.19 -14.85 -32.50
N ARG A 121 -18.04 -15.28 -33.03
CA ARG A 121 -16.71 -14.87 -32.53
C ARG A 121 -16.50 -13.37 -32.61
N VAL A 122 -16.91 -12.72 -33.70
CA VAL A 122 -16.81 -11.25 -33.87
C VAL A 122 -17.75 -10.50 -32.91
N LEU A 123 -18.94 -11.05 -32.63
CA LEU A 123 -19.91 -10.47 -31.70
C LEU A 123 -19.53 -10.68 -30.22
N THR A 124 -18.80 -11.76 -29.90
CA THR A 124 -18.30 -12.03 -28.54
C THR A 124 -16.89 -11.50 -28.30
N ALA A 125 -16.16 -11.10 -29.35
CA ALA A 125 -14.84 -10.51 -29.19
C ALA A 125 -14.99 -9.14 -28.51
N PRO A 126 -14.20 -8.86 -27.45
CA PRO A 126 -14.11 -7.52 -26.91
C PRO A 126 -13.74 -6.56 -28.04
N SER A 127 -14.29 -5.34 -28.01
CA SER A 127 -13.85 -4.32 -28.96
C SER A 127 -12.32 -4.16 -28.86
N GLU A 128 -11.63 -3.86 -29.95
CA GLU A 128 -10.17 -3.67 -29.93
C GLU A 128 -9.73 -2.66 -28.84
N SER A 129 -10.58 -1.68 -28.54
CA SER A 129 -10.39 -0.74 -27.44
C SER A 129 -10.49 -1.38 -26.04
N GLU A 130 -11.36 -2.37 -25.84
CA GLU A 130 -11.53 -3.09 -24.57
C GLU A 130 -10.40 -4.09 -24.34
N SER A 131 -10.00 -4.83 -25.37
CA SER A 131 -8.82 -5.69 -25.33
C SER A 131 -7.54 -4.92 -25.03
N TYR A 132 -7.34 -3.75 -25.66
CA TYR A 132 -6.20 -2.88 -25.39
C TYR A 132 -6.24 -2.31 -23.95
N TRP A 133 -7.42 -1.94 -23.46
CA TRP A 133 -7.60 -1.51 -22.08
C TRP A 133 -7.13 -2.58 -21.08
N HIS A 134 -7.52 -3.84 -21.29
CA HIS A 134 -7.09 -4.95 -20.43
C HIS A 134 -5.58 -5.12 -20.37
N ILE A 135 -4.87 -4.95 -21.50
CA ILE A 135 -3.40 -5.01 -21.50
C ILE A 135 -2.79 -3.87 -20.68
N ARG A 136 -3.31 -2.65 -20.82
CA ARG A 136 -2.80 -1.48 -20.07
C ARG A 136 -3.09 -1.59 -18.57
N GLU A 137 -4.25 -2.12 -18.20
CA GLU A 137 -4.58 -2.39 -16.80
C GLU A 137 -3.63 -3.45 -16.22
N SER A 138 -3.36 -4.51 -16.98
CA SER A 138 -2.44 -5.56 -16.58
C SER A 138 -1.01 -5.04 -16.37
N GLU A 139 -0.54 -4.14 -17.24
CA GLU A 139 0.75 -3.44 -17.08
C GLU A 139 0.79 -2.65 -15.77
N PHE A 140 -0.27 -1.89 -15.49
CA PHE A 140 -0.38 -1.12 -14.26
C PHE A 140 -0.38 -2.03 -13.01
N LEU A 141 -1.23 -3.05 -12.97
CA LEU A 141 -1.29 -4.00 -11.86
C LEU A 141 0.05 -4.70 -11.62
N LEU A 142 0.76 -5.09 -12.67
CA LEU A 142 2.08 -5.70 -12.58
C LEU A 142 3.13 -4.71 -12.02
N SER A 143 3.03 -3.43 -12.38
CA SER A 143 3.89 -2.38 -11.82
C SER A 143 3.64 -2.16 -10.32
N VAL A 144 2.38 -2.23 -9.89
CA VAL A 144 1.99 -2.15 -8.48
C VAL A 144 2.49 -3.37 -7.73
N ALA A 145 2.34 -4.57 -8.31
CA ALA A 145 2.84 -5.81 -7.73
C ALA A 145 4.35 -5.79 -7.52
N LYS A 146 5.11 -5.28 -8.50
CA LYS A 146 6.56 -5.05 -8.36
C LYS A 146 6.86 -4.10 -7.22
N ARG A 147 6.18 -2.94 -7.16
CA ARG A 147 6.42 -1.97 -6.10
C ARG A 147 6.18 -2.59 -4.73
N LYS A 148 5.06 -3.27 -4.54
CA LYS A 148 4.74 -3.98 -3.30
C LYS A 148 5.80 -5.03 -2.94
N LEU A 149 6.24 -5.83 -3.89
CA LEU A 149 7.26 -6.84 -3.62
C LEU A 149 8.63 -6.24 -3.28
N THR A 150 9.02 -5.14 -3.94
CA THR A 150 10.35 -4.51 -3.73
C THR A 150 10.41 -3.58 -2.52
N LEU A 151 9.31 -2.89 -2.19
CA LEU A 151 9.28 -1.88 -1.13
C LEU A 151 8.64 -2.40 0.16
N GLU A 152 7.54 -3.15 0.05
CA GLU A 152 6.74 -3.63 1.18
C GLU A 152 6.98 -5.12 1.48
N LYS A 153 7.72 -5.82 0.60
CA LYS A 153 7.95 -7.28 0.60
C LYS A 153 6.68 -8.09 0.86
N ASP A 154 5.53 -7.52 0.50
CA ASP A 154 4.21 -8.08 0.74
C ASP A 154 3.90 -9.11 -0.34
N ILE A 155 4.36 -10.34 -0.09
CA ILE A 155 4.21 -11.46 -1.01
C ILE A 155 2.72 -11.77 -1.25
N ASN A 156 1.86 -11.63 -0.24
CA ASN A 156 0.43 -11.97 -0.35
C ASN A 156 -0.30 -11.02 -1.28
N SER A 157 -0.16 -9.71 -1.07
CA SER A 157 -0.74 -8.73 -1.97
C SER A 157 -0.16 -8.85 -3.38
N SER A 158 1.15 -9.10 -3.51
CA SER A 158 1.77 -9.28 -4.83
C SER A 158 1.25 -10.52 -5.56
N ILE A 159 1.01 -11.64 -4.87
CA ILE A 159 0.39 -12.83 -5.45
C ILE A 159 -1.01 -12.49 -5.97
N ALA A 160 -1.85 -11.85 -5.15
CA ALA A 160 -3.21 -11.48 -5.54
C ALA A 160 -3.23 -10.55 -6.76
N LEU A 161 -2.31 -9.58 -6.81
CA LEU A 161 -2.17 -8.68 -7.96
C LEU A 161 -1.71 -9.42 -9.22
N ILE A 162 -0.77 -10.36 -9.10
CA ILE A 162 -0.29 -11.15 -10.26
C ILE A 162 -1.38 -12.11 -10.78
N GLU A 163 -2.21 -12.66 -9.89
CA GLU A 163 -3.38 -13.45 -10.28
C GLU A 163 -4.41 -12.60 -11.03
N ASP A 164 -4.65 -11.37 -10.57
CA ASP A 164 -5.53 -10.41 -11.24
C ASP A 164 -5.00 -10.04 -12.63
N VAL A 165 -3.69 -9.84 -12.76
CA VAL A 165 -2.98 -9.67 -14.03
C VAL A 165 -3.21 -10.86 -14.97
N ASP A 166 -3.02 -12.12 -14.52
CA ASP A 166 -3.24 -13.28 -15.39
C ASP A 166 -4.69 -13.36 -15.90
N SER A 167 -5.65 -13.03 -15.03
CA SER A 167 -7.07 -13.02 -15.38
C SER A 167 -7.44 -11.90 -16.36
N THR A 168 -6.87 -10.70 -16.18
CA THR A 168 -7.11 -9.54 -17.02
C THR A 168 -6.47 -9.71 -18.40
N ILE A 169 -5.26 -10.27 -18.45
CA ILE A 169 -4.58 -10.62 -19.70
C ILE A 169 -5.39 -11.68 -20.47
N LEU A 170 -5.96 -12.67 -19.78
CA LEU A 170 -6.82 -13.67 -20.42
C LEU A 170 -8.08 -13.02 -21.03
N ALA A 171 -8.69 -12.07 -20.33
CA ALA A 171 -9.84 -11.32 -20.82
C ALA A 171 -9.54 -10.45 -22.06
N SER A 172 -8.27 -10.08 -22.30
CA SER A 172 -7.87 -9.31 -23.48
C SER A 172 -8.09 -10.05 -24.81
N GLY A 173 -8.14 -11.38 -24.81
CA GLY A 173 -8.39 -12.19 -26.01
C GLY A 173 -7.23 -12.27 -27.03
N TYR A 174 -6.07 -11.68 -26.76
CA TYR A 174 -4.89 -11.77 -27.64
C TYR A 174 -4.13 -13.10 -27.43
N GLN A 175 -3.75 -13.77 -28.53
CA GLN A 175 -2.93 -15.01 -28.46
C GLN A 175 -1.47 -14.74 -28.06
N GLU A 176 -0.98 -13.52 -28.31
CA GLU A 176 0.41 -13.11 -28.05
C GLU A 176 0.76 -13.06 -26.55
N VAL A 177 -0.24 -13.18 -25.68
CA VAL A 177 -0.05 -13.15 -24.22
C VAL A 177 0.46 -14.47 -23.63
N ILE A 178 0.45 -15.57 -24.38
CA ILE A 178 0.83 -16.90 -23.87
C ILE A 178 2.23 -16.92 -23.21
N PRO A 179 3.29 -16.39 -23.84
CA PRO A 179 4.63 -16.39 -23.22
C PRO A 179 4.67 -15.60 -21.90
N LEU A 180 3.91 -14.52 -21.80
CA LEU A 180 3.78 -13.73 -20.58
C LEU A 180 3.08 -14.53 -19.48
N ARG A 181 2.00 -15.25 -19.80
CA ARG A 181 1.29 -16.12 -18.84
C ARG A 181 2.16 -17.26 -18.32
N GLU A 182 3.00 -17.85 -19.16
CA GLU A 182 3.99 -18.85 -18.72
C GLU A 182 4.99 -18.27 -17.72
N SER A 183 5.51 -17.06 -17.99
CA SER A 183 6.42 -16.35 -17.08
C SER A 183 5.73 -16.05 -15.74
N LEU A 184 4.51 -15.51 -15.78
CA LEU A 184 3.72 -15.21 -14.57
C LEU A 184 3.40 -16.47 -13.76
N SER A 185 3.10 -17.59 -14.42
CA SER A 185 2.83 -18.87 -13.76
C SER A 185 4.06 -19.39 -13.02
N LYS A 186 5.26 -19.31 -13.63
CA LYS A 186 6.52 -19.66 -12.96
C LYS A 186 6.80 -18.74 -11.78
N LEU A 187 6.58 -17.44 -11.95
CA LEU A 187 6.75 -16.46 -10.88
C LEU A 187 5.81 -16.75 -9.70
N LEU A 188 4.53 -16.99 -9.96
CA LEU A 188 3.54 -17.36 -8.93
C LEU A 188 3.94 -18.64 -8.18
N ALA A 189 4.43 -19.66 -8.89
CA ALA A 189 4.91 -20.88 -8.26
C ALA A 189 6.09 -20.60 -7.32
N ASN A 190 7.05 -19.77 -7.73
CA ASN A 190 8.18 -19.37 -6.91
C ASN A 190 7.75 -18.53 -5.69
N LEU A 191 6.82 -17.58 -5.88
CA LEU A 191 6.28 -16.75 -4.80
C LEU A 191 5.54 -17.59 -3.76
N ARG A 192 4.72 -18.55 -4.19
CA ARG A 192 3.96 -19.45 -3.31
C ARG A 192 4.84 -20.48 -2.59
N ALA A 193 6.00 -20.82 -3.16
CA ALA A 193 6.96 -21.72 -2.52
C ALA A 193 7.71 -21.05 -1.35
N MET A 194 7.70 -19.72 -1.25
CA MET A 194 8.31 -19.03 -0.12
C MET A 194 7.48 -19.20 1.15
N LYS A 195 8.17 -19.54 2.24
CA LYS A 195 7.56 -19.62 3.57
C LYS A 195 7.21 -18.22 4.04
N GLN A 196 5.93 -18.00 4.32
CA GLN A 196 5.45 -16.74 4.88
C GLN A 196 5.82 -16.61 6.35
N ILE A 197 6.17 -15.40 6.76
CA ILE A 197 6.46 -15.05 8.14
C ILE A 197 5.17 -14.50 8.76
N ASP A 198 4.79 -15.03 9.92
CA ASP A 198 3.69 -14.51 10.72
C ASP A 198 4.18 -13.28 11.51
N GLU A 199 4.22 -12.13 10.85
CA GLU A 199 4.67 -10.86 11.47
C GLU A 199 3.81 -10.49 12.69
N GLU A 200 2.50 -10.69 12.62
CA GLU A 200 1.56 -10.42 13.72
C GLU A 200 1.84 -11.33 14.92
N GLY A 201 2.05 -12.62 14.68
CA GLY A 201 2.42 -13.58 15.71
C GLY A 201 3.75 -13.24 16.38
N ILE A 202 4.77 -12.86 15.60
CA ILE A 202 6.06 -12.41 16.15
C ILE A 202 5.88 -11.13 16.98
N PHE A 203 5.10 -10.17 16.49
CA PHE A 203 4.82 -8.92 17.21
C PHE A 203 4.18 -9.20 18.59
N ILE A 204 3.17 -10.08 18.63
CA ILE A 204 2.49 -10.48 19.88
C ILE A 204 3.46 -11.21 20.82
N ARG A 205 4.34 -12.06 20.29
CA ARG A 205 5.37 -12.74 21.09
C ARG A 205 6.32 -11.72 21.75
N ILE A 206 6.79 -10.72 21.01
CA ILE A 206 7.62 -9.64 21.56
C ILE A 206 6.87 -8.85 22.63
N GLU A 207 5.60 -8.56 22.40
CA GLU A 207 4.75 -7.86 23.38
C GLU A 207 4.56 -8.67 24.67
N SER A 208 4.39 -9.99 24.56
CA SER A 208 4.29 -10.87 25.72
C SER A 208 5.59 -10.90 26.53
N MET A 209 6.76 -10.90 25.87
CA MET A 209 8.06 -10.79 26.54
C MET A 209 8.20 -9.46 27.27
N ARG A 210 7.73 -8.37 26.66
CA ARG A 210 7.72 -7.03 27.27
C ARG A 210 6.91 -7.00 28.57
N ALA A 211 5.75 -7.68 28.61
CA ALA A 211 4.95 -7.83 29.82
C ALA A 211 5.66 -8.70 30.88
N LEU A 212 6.28 -9.81 30.48
CA LEU A 212 7.00 -10.71 31.40
C LEU A 212 8.16 -10.01 32.13
N VAL A 213 8.75 -8.98 31.54
CA VAL A 213 9.87 -8.22 32.11
C VAL A 213 9.47 -7.42 33.35
N GLU A 214 8.21 -7.01 33.43
CA GLU A 214 7.69 -6.35 34.62
C GLU A 214 7.77 -7.28 35.83
N GLU A 215 7.53 -8.58 35.60
CA GLU A 215 7.51 -9.65 36.61
C GLU A 215 8.89 -10.24 36.92
N ILE A 216 9.93 -9.92 36.13
CA ILE A 216 11.28 -10.44 36.40
C ILE A 216 11.79 -9.92 37.74
N GLU A 217 12.04 -10.86 38.65
CA GLU A 217 12.78 -10.64 39.89
C GLU A 217 14.22 -10.22 39.56
N VAL A 218 14.53 -8.97 39.87
CA VAL A 218 15.84 -8.40 39.61
C VAL A 218 16.83 -8.84 40.70
N ARG A 219 18.07 -9.12 40.28
CA ARG A 219 19.19 -9.41 41.20
C ARG A 219 19.26 -8.37 42.34
N GLY A 220 19.20 -8.82 43.59
CA GLY A 220 19.33 -7.96 44.78
C GLY A 220 18.24 -8.08 45.86
N LEU A 221 17.23 -8.93 45.70
CA LEU A 221 16.24 -9.24 46.75
C LEU A 221 16.31 -10.71 47.19
N LYS A 222 17.30 -11.04 48.01
CA LYS A 222 17.08 -12.04 49.07
C LYS A 222 16.59 -11.28 50.29
N VAL A 223 15.29 -11.00 50.39
CA VAL A 223 14.69 -10.91 51.72
C VAL A 223 14.59 -12.36 52.18
N THR A 224 15.68 -12.88 52.75
CA THR A 224 15.58 -14.05 53.61
C THR A 224 14.78 -13.61 54.83
N SER A 225 13.46 -13.69 54.73
CA SER A 225 12.50 -13.47 55.83
C SER A 225 12.56 -14.62 56.86
N ASN A 226 13.77 -15.09 57.17
CA ASN A 226 14.03 -16.15 58.14
C ASN A 226 15.04 -15.74 59.23
N ARG A 227 15.65 -14.55 59.19
CA ARG A 227 16.63 -14.13 60.22
C ARG A 227 16.07 -13.30 61.37
N THR A 228 14.78 -12.96 61.36
CA THR A 228 14.13 -12.31 62.51
C THR A 228 13.67 -13.32 63.57
N SER A 229 13.67 -14.62 63.28
CA SER A 229 13.23 -15.67 64.22
C SER A 229 14.33 -16.20 65.15
N GLU A 230 15.61 -16.02 64.84
CA GLU A 230 16.71 -16.51 65.70
C GLU A 230 17.19 -15.46 66.71
N VAL A 231 17.22 -14.17 66.34
CA VAL A 231 17.58 -13.10 67.28
C VAL A 231 16.47 -12.85 68.32
N ALA A 232 15.21 -13.08 67.96
CA ALA A 232 14.09 -13.03 68.91
C ALA A 232 14.08 -14.22 69.90
N LYS A 233 14.78 -15.31 69.58
CA LYS A 233 14.85 -16.50 70.43
C LYS A 233 15.98 -16.44 71.46
N GLU A 234 17.09 -15.78 71.14
CA GLU A 234 18.18 -15.50 72.11
C GLU A 234 17.86 -14.34 73.07
N LEU A 235 17.02 -13.38 72.68
CA LEU A 235 16.64 -12.26 73.54
C LEU A 235 15.49 -12.59 74.53
N ALA A 236 14.77 -13.69 74.33
CA ALA A 236 13.74 -14.15 75.25
C ALA A 236 14.28 -15.06 76.37
N GLU A 237 15.55 -15.49 76.30
CA GLU A 237 16.17 -16.40 77.27
C GLU A 237 17.05 -15.69 78.32
N THR A 238 17.16 -14.36 78.28
CA THR A 238 17.83 -13.57 79.32
C THR A 238 16.84 -12.60 79.99
N GLU A 239 15.79 -13.17 80.58
CA GLU A 239 15.03 -12.50 81.63
C GLU A 239 15.52 -13.04 82.99
N ASN A 240 16.65 -12.50 83.47
CA ASN A 240 16.98 -12.52 84.88
C ASN A 240 17.74 -11.25 85.25
N SER A 241 17.06 -10.46 86.07
CA SER A 241 17.51 -9.39 86.97
C SER A 241 19.02 -9.32 87.21
N ASP A 242 19.66 -8.21 86.83
CA ASP A 242 20.10 -7.25 87.85
C ASP A 242 20.47 -5.89 87.26
N MET A 243 20.22 -4.86 88.06
CA MET A 243 20.48 -3.46 87.77
C MET A 243 21.99 -3.16 87.85
N GLY A 244 22.60 -2.71 86.74
CA GLY A 244 24.02 -2.33 86.72
C GLY A 244 24.38 -1.49 85.49
N LEU A 245 25.04 -0.37 85.72
CA LEU A 245 25.31 0.72 84.78
C LEU A 245 25.92 0.27 83.43
N TYR A 246 25.37 0.83 82.36
CA TYR A 246 25.85 0.78 80.97
C TYR A 246 27.38 0.84 80.81
N PRO A 247 27.92 0.07 79.85
CA PRO A 247 29.00 0.55 78.99
C PRO A 247 28.41 0.94 77.62
N ILE A 248 28.31 2.25 77.37
CA ILE A 248 27.95 2.86 76.07
C ILE A 248 28.91 2.42 74.94
N THR A 249 30.01 1.74 75.27
CA THR A 249 30.98 1.18 74.34
C THR A 249 30.49 -0.08 73.60
N ASN A 250 29.46 -0.79 74.09
CA ASN A 250 28.93 -1.99 73.40
C ASN A 250 27.87 -1.66 72.33
N ILE A 251 27.28 -0.47 72.36
CA ILE A 251 26.28 -0.05 71.35
C ILE A 251 26.98 0.49 70.09
N LEU A 252 28.15 1.11 70.23
CA LEU A 252 28.95 1.60 69.09
C LEU A 252 29.72 0.49 68.35
N SER A 253 29.98 -0.65 69.00
CA SER A 253 30.67 -1.77 68.33
C SER A 253 29.76 -2.59 67.42
N ASN A 254 28.43 -2.45 67.53
CA ASN A 254 27.45 -3.19 66.72
C ASN A 254 26.96 -2.44 65.47
N ILE A 255 27.51 -1.25 65.18
CA ILE A 255 27.24 -0.49 63.93
C ILE A 255 28.33 -0.72 62.88
N PHE A 256 29.42 -1.41 63.23
CA PHE A 256 30.42 -1.84 62.26
C PHE A 256 30.08 -3.26 61.73
N ILE A 257 29.21 -3.30 60.73
CA ILE A 257 29.03 -4.50 59.90
C ILE A 257 30.29 -4.61 59.03
N TRP A 258 31.23 -5.44 59.44
CA TRP A 258 32.37 -5.81 58.61
C TRP A 258 31.84 -6.69 57.47
N ARG A 259 31.71 -6.10 56.28
CA ARG A 259 31.34 -6.80 55.05
C ARG A 259 32.62 -7.30 54.41
N GLU A 260 32.86 -8.59 54.55
CA GLU A 260 33.89 -9.31 53.83
C GLU A 260 33.50 -9.32 52.34
N TRP A 261 34.30 -8.67 51.51
CA TRP A 261 34.12 -8.68 50.06
C TRP A 261 34.66 -10.00 49.54
N ASP A 262 33.78 -10.99 49.43
CA ASP A 262 34.06 -12.22 48.70
C ASP A 262 33.96 -11.92 47.20
N ASP A 263 34.91 -12.44 46.44
CA ASP A 263 35.33 -11.98 45.10
C ASP A 263 34.39 -12.46 43.97
N ALA A 264 33.10 -12.19 44.12
CA ALA A 264 32.11 -12.20 43.04
C ALA A 264 31.30 -10.92 43.17
N SER A 265 31.53 -9.99 42.26
CA SER A 265 30.89 -8.67 42.20
C SER A 265 29.38 -8.82 41.98
N ASP A 266 28.66 -9.13 43.06
CA ASP A 266 27.22 -9.11 43.15
C ASP A 266 26.82 -7.63 43.19
N LEU A 267 26.69 -7.04 42.00
CA LEU A 267 26.24 -5.67 41.83
C LEU A 267 24.80 -5.61 42.35
N ILE A 268 24.64 -5.21 43.62
CA ILE A 268 23.34 -4.83 44.17
C ILE A 268 22.92 -3.57 43.43
N LEU A 269 22.22 -3.75 42.30
CA LEU A 269 21.65 -2.64 41.55
C LEU A 269 20.79 -1.82 42.53
N MET A 270 21.06 -0.53 42.64
CA MET A 270 20.19 0.38 43.41
C MET A 270 18.78 0.37 42.78
N THR A 271 17.74 0.62 43.57
CA THR A 271 16.33 0.60 43.09
C THR A 271 16.14 1.44 41.81
N ASP A 272 16.84 2.57 41.71
CA ASP A 272 16.79 3.47 40.55
C ASP A 272 17.47 2.86 39.30
N GLU A 273 18.58 2.14 39.48
CA GLU A 273 19.31 1.49 38.38
C GLU A 273 18.51 0.31 37.80
N ARG A 274 17.72 -0.39 38.63
CA ARG A 274 16.83 -1.47 38.17
C ARG A 274 15.68 -0.95 37.32
N MET A 275 15.06 0.15 37.75
CA MET A 275 13.99 0.79 36.99
C MET A 275 14.50 1.27 35.63
N LEU A 276 15.70 1.86 35.60
CA LEU A 276 16.35 2.27 34.36
C LEU A 276 16.66 1.07 33.44
N ALA A 277 17.14 -0.04 34.01
CA ALA A 277 17.42 -1.26 33.25
C ALA A 277 16.15 -1.85 32.64
N LYS A 278 15.05 -1.94 33.40
CA LYS A 278 13.74 -2.35 32.88
C LYS A 278 13.28 -1.42 31.76
N GLN A 279 13.34 -0.10 31.95
CA GLN A 279 12.95 0.88 30.94
C GLN A 279 13.76 0.75 29.64
N ARG A 280 15.08 0.52 29.75
CA ARG A 280 15.93 0.25 28.57
C ARG A 280 15.52 -1.03 27.85
N LEU A 281 15.11 -2.06 28.60
CA LEU A 281 14.64 -3.29 28.00
C LEU A 281 13.32 -3.10 27.24
N HIS A 282 12.37 -2.34 27.80
CA HIS A 282 11.15 -1.96 27.09
C HIS A 282 11.47 -1.24 25.78
N LEU A 283 12.38 -0.27 25.82
CA LEU A 283 12.80 0.46 24.62
C LEU A 283 13.43 -0.48 23.56
N LEU A 284 14.21 -1.48 23.98
CA LEU A 284 14.81 -2.44 23.06
C LEU A 284 13.76 -3.34 22.41
N PHE A 285 12.75 -3.79 23.16
CA PHE A 285 11.63 -4.55 22.57
C PHE A 285 10.77 -3.70 21.64
N GLU A 286 10.53 -2.44 21.97
CA GLU A 286 9.86 -1.50 21.06
C GLU A 286 10.68 -1.27 19.79
N GLN A 287 12.00 -1.15 19.90
CA GLN A 287 12.89 -1.06 18.74
C GLN A 287 12.85 -2.35 17.90
N ALA A 288 12.74 -3.52 18.52
CA ALA A 288 12.58 -4.79 17.82
C ALA A 288 11.26 -4.86 17.06
N GLN A 289 10.15 -4.45 17.68
CA GLN A 289 8.83 -4.33 17.03
C GLN A 289 8.88 -3.37 15.84
N LEU A 290 9.54 -2.21 15.99
CA LEU A 290 9.72 -1.26 14.89
C LEU A 290 10.58 -1.86 13.76
N GLY A 291 11.64 -2.60 14.11
CA GLY A 291 12.48 -3.32 13.16
C GLY A 291 11.70 -4.37 12.37
N LEU A 292 10.80 -5.10 13.05
CA LEU A 292 9.90 -6.08 12.45
C LEU A 292 8.93 -5.42 11.46
N ILE A 293 8.19 -4.39 11.89
CA ILE A 293 7.20 -3.69 11.04
C ILE A 293 7.88 -3.01 9.85
N SER A 294 9.09 -2.51 10.04
CA SER A 294 9.87 -1.88 8.96
C SER A 294 10.62 -2.91 8.09
N GLN A 295 10.44 -4.22 8.34
CA GLN A 295 11.14 -5.34 7.69
C GLN A 295 12.66 -5.13 7.62
N ASN A 296 13.22 -4.55 8.69
CA ASN A 296 14.64 -4.31 8.85
C ASN A 296 15.22 -5.36 9.79
N GLU A 297 15.69 -6.47 9.19
CA GLU A 297 16.29 -7.59 9.91
C GLU A 297 17.44 -7.15 10.83
N THR A 298 18.27 -6.20 10.38
CA THR A 298 19.40 -5.74 11.18
C THR A 298 18.95 -5.07 12.47
N VAL A 299 17.97 -4.17 12.41
CA VAL A 299 17.45 -3.48 13.60
C VAL A 299 16.73 -4.46 14.52
N TYR A 300 15.94 -5.37 13.95
CA TYR A 300 15.23 -6.41 14.68
C TYR A 300 16.19 -7.33 15.45
N VAL A 301 17.16 -7.96 14.78
CA VAL A 301 18.10 -8.90 15.42
C VAL A 301 18.99 -8.17 16.43
N GLN A 302 19.52 -6.98 16.10
CA GLN A 302 20.40 -6.26 17.03
C GLN A 302 19.69 -5.80 18.30
N SER A 303 18.45 -5.36 18.20
CA SER A 303 17.68 -4.93 19.38
C SER A 303 17.33 -6.11 20.29
N LEU A 304 16.98 -7.26 19.72
CA LEU A 304 16.80 -8.53 20.43
C LEU A 304 18.08 -8.99 21.14
N LEU A 305 19.24 -8.98 20.45
CA LEU A 305 20.51 -9.37 21.05
C LEU A 305 20.93 -8.43 22.20
N LYS A 306 20.75 -7.11 22.03
CA LYS A 306 21.00 -6.14 23.10
C LYS A 306 20.05 -6.35 24.29
N ALA A 307 18.79 -6.71 24.04
CA ALA A 307 17.84 -7.04 25.10
C ALA A 307 18.30 -8.29 25.87
N LYS A 308 18.79 -9.31 25.16
CA LYS A 308 19.37 -10.51 25.78
C LYS A 308 20.59 -10.17 26.64
N GLU A 309 21.52 -9.36 26.15
CA GLU A 309 22.70 -8.92 26.93
C GLU A 309 22.31 -8.20 28.21
N LEU A 310 21.30 -7.31 28.15
CA LEU A 310 20.79 -6.59 29.32
C LEU A 310 20.08 -7.56 30.28
N LEU A 311 19.30 -8.52 29.78
CA LEU A 311 18.65 -9.55 30.59
C LEU A 311 19.65 -10.41 31.36
N VAL A 312 20.79 -10.76 30.77
CA VAL A 312 21.87 -11.50 31.46
C VAL A 312 22.39 -10.72 32.67
N LEU A 313 22.54 -9.40 32.53
CA LEU A 313 22.98 -8.53 33.61
C LEU A 313 21.91 -8.38 34.71
N LEU A 314 20.63 -8.28 34.32
CA LEU A 314 19.51 -7.98 35.22
C LEU A 314 18.99 -9.21 35.97
N ALA A 315 18.91 -10.36 35.29
CA ALA A 315 18.29 -11.56 35.83
C ALA A 315 19.14 -12.16 36.95
N ALA A 316 18.46 -12.56 38.03
CA ALA A 316 19.07 -13.40 39.05
C ALA A 316 19.42 -14.77 38.44
N GLU A 317 20.52 -15.37 38.91
CA GLU A 317 21.11 -16.62 38.37
C GLU A 317 20.13 -17.82 38.34
N HIS A 318 19.08 -17.76 39.17
CA HIS A 318 18.03 -18.77 39.30
C HIS A 318 16.63 -18.31 38.84
N SER A 319 16.49 -17.16 38.18
CA SER A 319 15.20 -16.73 37.64
C SER A 319 14.79 -17.60 36.44
N GLY A 320 13.76 -18.42 36.63
CA GLY A 320 13.18 -19.23 35.55
C GLY A 320 12.58 -18.38 34.43
N LEU A 321 11.96 -17.25 34.78
CA LEU A 321 11.38 -16.30 33.82
C LEU A 321 12.45 -15.65 32.95
N GLY A 322 13.57 -15.19 33.54
CA GLY A 322 14.67 -14.60 32.78
C GLY A 322 15.25 -15.56 31.74
N LYS A 323 15.42 -16.84 32.10
CA LYS A 323 15.89 -17.87 31.15
C LYS A 323 14.88 -18.14 30.04
N SER A 324 13.58 -18.17 30.35
CA SER A 324 12.53 -18.37 29.35
C SER A 324 12.52 -17.25 28.31
N VAL A 325 12.61 -15.98 28.75
CA VAL A 325 12.65 -14.83 27.83
C VAL A 325 13.91 -14.86 26.96
N MET A 326 15.06 -15.26 27.52
CA MET A 326 16.30 -15.38 26.74
C MET A 326 16.21 -16.44 25.64
N VAL A 327 15.60 -17.60 25.92
CA VAL A 327 15.37 -18.65 24.90
C VAL A 327 14.43 -18.15 23.81
N GLU A 328 13.35 -17.48 24.21
CA GLU A 328 12.39 -16.91 23.27
C GLU A 328 13.05 -15.86 22.35
N ILE A 329 13.94 -15.02 22.88
CA ILE A 329 14.74 -14.08 22.09
C ILE A 329 15.62 -14.81 21.08
N ASP A 330 16.26 -15.93 21.46
CA ASP A 330 17.13 -16.70 20.54
C ASP A 330 16.31 -17.35 19.42
N ASP A 331 15.14 -17.90 19.74
CA ASP A 331 14.22 -18.47 18.77
C ASP A 331 13.75 -17.40 17.77
N LEU A 332 13.39 -16.22 18.27
CA LEU A 332 12.94 -15.09 17.47
C LEU A 332 14.06 -14.48 16.61
N ALA A 333 15.28 -14.41 17.13
CA ALA A 333 16.45 -13.90 16.40
C ALA A 333 16.89 -14.84 15.27
N THR A 334 16.49 -16.11 15.30
CA THR A 334 16.76 -17.10 14.24
C THR A 334 15.80 -16.97 13.05
N ILE A 335 14.67 -16.29 13.24
CA ILE A 335 13.69 -16.08 12.17
C ILE A 335 14.21 -15.01 11.20
N ASN A 336 14.45 -15.42 9.95
CA ASN A 336 14.72 -14.46 8.88
C ASN A 336 13.41 -13.74 8.53
N ILE A 337 13.35 -12.45 8.85
CA ILE A 337 12.20 -11.57 8.57
C ILE A 337 12.31 -10.85 7.20
N ASP A 338 13.41 -11.05 6.48
CA ASP A 338 13.70 -10.44 5.17
C ASP A 338 14.08 -11.49 4.11
N PRO A 339 13.12 -12.28 3.60
CA PRO A 339 13.40 -13.23 2.53
C PRO A 339 13.66 -12.49 1.20
N ILE A 340 14.69 -12.93 0.48
CA ILE A 340 15.02 -12.40 -0.85
C ILE A 340 13.89 -12.76 -1.83
N ALA A 341 13.11 -11.76 -2.23
CA ALA A 341 12.03 -11.94 -3.19
C ALA A 341 12.56 -12.22 -4.62
N PRO A 342 11.89 -13.07 -5.41
CA PRO A 342 12.25 -13.32 -6.80
C PRO A 342 12.05 -12.06 -7.65
N GLN A 343 12.91 -11.93 -8.65
CA GLN A 343 12.99 -10.79 -9.56
C GLN A 343 11.85 -10.80 -10.60
N LEU A 344 11.13 -9.67 -10.75
CA LEU A 344 9.99 -9.49 -11.68
C LEU A 344 10.42 -8.96 -13.07
N GLU A 345 11.71 -8.74 -13.28
CA GLU A 345 12.26 -8.08 -14.47
C GLU A 345 11.90 -8.80 -15.77
N GLU A 346 11.84 -10.12 -15.77
CA GLU A 346 11.53 -10.91 -16.97
C GLU A 346 10.07 -10.71 -17.40
N SER A 347 9.12 -10.87 -16.48
CA SER A 347 7.68 -10.72 -16.78
C SER A 347 7.34 -9.28 -17.20
N LEU A 348 8.00 -8.27 -16.62
CA LEU A 348 7.83 -6.86 -17.02
C LEU A 348 8.41 -6.55 -18.40
N LYS A 349 9.55 -7.15 -18.77
CA LYS A 349 10.10 -7.01 -20.13
C LYS A 349 9.12 -7.57 -21.15
N LEU A 350 8.58 -8.75 -20.90
CA LEU A 350 7.59 -9.39 -21.77
C LEU A 350 6.30 -8.55 -21.89
N MET A 351 5.83 -7.97 -20.79
CA MET A 351 4.68 -7.05 -20.79
C MET A 351 4.95 -5.81 -21.65
N ASN A 352 6.10 -5.17 -21.46
CA ASN A 352 6.46 -3.96 -22.22
C ASN A 352 6.63 -4.24 -23.71
N GLU A 353 7.22 -5.39 -24.06
CA GLU A 353 7.34 -5.83 -25.44
C GLU A 353 5.95 -6.04 -26.07
N LEU A 354 5.05 -6.72 -25.37
CA LEU A 354 3.67 -6.92 -25.82
C LEU A 354 2.93 -5.59 -25.98
N ALA A 355 3.02 -4.68 -25.00
CA ALA A 355 2.41 -3.37 -25.08
C ALA A 355 2.94 -2.53 -26.27
N SER A 356 4.24 -2.59 -26.54
CA SER A 356 4.86 -1.88 -27.68
C SER A 356 4.39 -2.41 -29.02
N ARG A 357 4.32 -3.74 -29.20
CA ARG A 357 3.83 -4.36 -30.44
C ARG A 357 2.37 -4.01 -30.72
N LEU A 358 1.53 -3.98 -29.69
CA LEU A 358 0.13 -3.58 -29.83
C LEU A 358 -0.05 -2.09 -30.12
N GLN A 359 0.90 -1.25 -29.69
CA GLN A 359 0.89 0.17 -30.02
C GLN A 359 1.28 0.43 -31.48
N ASP A 360 2.22 -0.34 -32.03
CA ASP A 360 2.67 -0.22 -33.43
C ASP A 360 1.64 -0.70 -34.46
N LEU A 361 0.62 -1.46 -34.03
CA LEU A 361 -0.48 -1.94 -34.89
C LEU A 361 -1.61 -0.92 -35.09
N ARG A 362 -1.55 0.24 -34.42
CA ARG A 362 -2.52 1.34 -34.49
C ARG A 362 -2.01 2.48 -35.36
#